data_AF-A0A924B8Q9-F1
#
_entry.id   AF-A0A924B8Q9-F1
#
_cell.length_a   1.000
_cell.length_b   1.000
_cell.length_c   1.000
_cell.angle_alpha   90.00
_cell.angle_beta   90.00
_cell.angle_gamma   90.00
#
_symmetry.space_group_name_H-M   'P 1'
#
loop_
_entity.id
_entity.type
_entity.pdbx_description
1 polymer ?
#
loop_
_entity_poly.entity_id
_entity_poly.type
_entity_poly.pdbx_seq_one_letter_code
_entity_poly.pdbx_strand_id
1 'polypeptide(L)'
;MNKKILVASLFVFSAVYSFGVQADDLCVSGNASSTSLIDQLNKAKTSNKLTQIIYQKYNLGAKQEATAQPVCTDCSSTAMKIPETIKTAQSSALHSPEPPTLAFKQECLVVSNTSSSASAAQIACPSGTRAKGNMCITNEQLTYQNAVISNFVNCAVKEGLTGIDLNAIFQKLSIESGFRPQYSSGNGTGMGQLTSTFIDDIHQKHRGYKYMKKIADSTNPDCDAAKLIASPDLKSKPKFSNKCEFISTGEGFERNILYSLIGTTTVWEMNLEPKLRPYLKKHASDSNIDDVKQLSVMNAYGSGGPAAAAAAIRRLSARSPAEFVKGMKKPLKTMSGKNLTQYTSNIEKRQNKIGDKLPEPIKSEFAKVGADACINPF
;
A
#
# COMPACT_ATOMS: atom_id res chain seq x y z
N MET A 1 -70.87 -31.96 39.37
CA MET A 1 -70.21 -31.66 38.08
C MET A 1 -69.48 -30.33 38.21
N ASN A 2 -68.18 -30.34 38.52
CA ASN A 2 -67.36 -29.13 38.57
C ASN A 2 -66.08 -29.39 37.78
N LYS A 3 -65.96 -28.75 36.61
CA LYS A 3 -64.79 -28.81 35.72
C LYS A 3 -63.69 -27.93 36.31
N LYS A 4 -62.54 -28.54 36.64
CA LYS A 4 -61.29 -27.81 36.92
C LYS A 4 -60.63 -27.46 35.59
N ILE A 5 -60.40 -26.17 35.36
CA ILE A 5 -59.63 -25.63 34.24
C ILE A 5 -58.16 -25.74 34.62
N LEU A 6 -57.39 -26.50 33.84
CA LEU A 6 -55.94 -26.60 33.95
C LEU A 6 -55.33 -25.53 33.03
N VAL A 7 -54.79 -24.45 33.61
CA VAL A 7 -54.02 -23.45 32.87
C VAL A 7 -52.57 -23.94 32.82
N ALA A 8 -52.14 -24.43 31.66
CA ALA A 8 -50.75 -24.76 31.39
C ALA A 8 -50.01 -23.48 30.99
N SER A 9 -49.22 -22.93 31.90
CA SER A 9 -48.30 -21.83 31.62
C SER A 9 -47.11 -22.36 30.82
N LEU A 10 -47.06 -22.01 29.53
CA LEU A 10 -45.90 -22.19 28.66
C LEU A 10 -44.81 -21.19 29.10
N PHE A 11 -43.79 -21.66 29.82
CA PHE A 11 -42.56 -20.89 30.00
C PHE A 11 -41.74 -20.97 28.71
N VAL A 12 -41.79 -19.90 27.92
CA VAL A 12 -40.85 -19.67 26.82
C VAL A 12 -39.52 -19.25 27.43
N PHE A 13 -38.57 -20.18 27.55
CA PHE A 13 -37.18 -19.85 27.79
C PHE A 13 -36.61 -19.18 26.53
N SER A 14 -36.58 -17.85 26.53
CA SER A 14 -35.75 -17.08 25.62
C SER A 14 -34.29 -17.35 25.98
N ALA A 15 -33.67 -18.32 25.31
CA ALA A 15 -32.23 -18.48 25.34
C ALA A 15 -31.62 -17.22 24.68
N VAL A 16 -31.22 -16.25 25.51
CA VAL A 16 -30.35 -15.16 25.09
C VAL A 16 -28.98 -15.81 24.86
N TYR A 17 -28.79 -16.33 23.65
CA TYR A 17 -27.46 -16.56 23.13
C TYR A 17 -26.80 -15.20 22.97
N SER A 18 -26.07 -14.78 24.01
CA SER A 18 -25.03 -13.77 23.87
C SER A 18 -23.91 -14.41 23.03
N PHE A 19 -24.10 -14.45 21.72
CA PHE A 19 -22.98 -14.51 20.81
C PHE A 19 -22.22 -13.20 20.99
N GLY A 20 -21.19 -13.24 21.85
CA GLY A 20 -20.06 -12.36 21.71
C GLY A 20 -19.41 -12.69 20.36
N VAL A 21 -19.97 -12.15 19.29
CA VAL A 21 -19.36 -12.19 17.97
C VAL A 21 -18.14 -11.28 18.08
N GLN A 22 -16.97 -11.88 18.37
CA GLN A 22 -15.73 -11.35 17.85
C GLN A 22 -16.00 -11.11 16.36
N ALA A 23 -15.85 -9.87 15.90
CA ALA A 23 -15.89 -9.57 14.48
C ALA A 23 -14.76 -10.38 13.82
N ASP A 24 -15.08 -11.60 13.40
CA ASP A 24 -14.16 -12.50 12.75
C ASP A 24 -13.57 -11.80 11.54
N ASP A 25 -12.26 -11.98 11.34
CA ASP A 25 -11.47 -11.54 10.21
C ASP A 25 -12.05 -12.07 8.88
N LEU A 26 -13.12 -11.44 8.41
CA LEU A 26 -13.81 -11.85 7.20
C LEU A 26 -12.84 -11.78 6.02
N CYS A 27 -12.73 -12.89 5.30
CA CYS A 27 -11.93 -12.97 4.09
C CYS A 27 -12.52 -12.05 3.01
N VAL A 28 -11.86 -10.92 2.72
CA VAL A 28 -12.32 -9.96 1.71
C VAL A 28 -11.83 -10.32 0.30
N SER A 29 -10.80 -11.15 0.18
CA SER A 29 -10.36 -11.72 -1.09
C SER A 29 -9.65 -13.07 -0.90
N GLY A 30 -9.73 -13.93 -1.91
CA GLY A 30 -9.11 -15.25 -1.90
C GLY A 30 -9.98 -16.32 -1.26
N ASN A 31 -9.38 -17.40 -0.81
CA ASN A 31 -10.07 -18.52 -0.18
C ASN A 31 -9.97 -18.42 1.34
N ALA A 32 -11.11 -18.34 2.03
CA ALA A 32 -11.21 -18.24 3.49
C ALA A 32 -10.48 -19.38 4.23
N SER A 33 -10.37 -20.58 3.65
CA SER A 33 -9.61 -21.68 4.26
C SER A 33 -8.09 -21.55 4.12
N SER A 34 -7.60 -20.62 3.32
CA SER A 34 -6.16 -20.40 3.10
C SER A 34 -5.62 -19.30 4.03
N THR A 35 -5.46 -19.63 5.31
CA THR A 35 -5.13 -18.70 6.41
C THR A 35 -3.66 -18.30 6.51
N SER A 36 -2.76 -18.83 5.67
CA SER A 36 -1.31 -18.64 5.81
C SER A 36 -0.84 -17.19 6.00
N LEU A 37 -1.49 -16.21 5.35
CA LEU A 37 -1.16 -14.79 5.54
C LEU A 37 -1.62 -14.25 6.90
N ILE A 38 -2.76 -14.72 7.40
CA ILE A 38 -3.31 -14.37 8.72
C ILE A 38 -2.34 -14.90 9.78
N ASP A 39 -1.93 -16.15 9.65
CA ASP A 39 -0.99 -16.80 10.57
C ASP A 39 0.36 -16.07 10.59
N GLN A 40 0.87 -15.68 9.42
CA GLN A 40 2.10 -14.90 9.31
C GLN A 40 1.98 -13.52 9.97
N LEU A 41 0.89 -12.79 9.76
CA LEU A 41 0.68 -11.49 10.39
C LEU A 41 0.57 -11.61 11.91
N ASN A 42 -0.21 -12.57 12.40
CA ASN A 42 -0.37 -12.83 13.84
C ASN A 42 0.97 -13.17 14.51
N LYS A 43 1.79 -13.98 13.85
CA LYS A 43 3.15 -14.26 14.32
C LYS A 43 4.04 -13.02 14.29
N ALA A 44 3.99 -12.24 13.22
CA ALA A 44 4.85 -11.05 13.06
C ALA A 44 4.54 -9.98 14.12
N LYS A 45 3.27 -9.77 14.49
CA LYS A 45 2.85 -8.86 15.56
C LYS A 45 3.56 -9.10 16.89
N THR A 46 3.83 -10.35 17.22
CA THR A 46 4.41 -10.73 18.53
C THR A 46 5.92 -10.97 18.47
N SER A 47 6.44 -11.39 17.32
CA SER A 47 7.82 -11.86 17.20
C SER A 47 8.73 -11.00 16.32
N ASN A 48 8.19 -10.05 15.56
CA ASN A 48 8.96 -9.25 14.62
C ASN A 48 8.96 -7.76 15.02
N LYS A 49 10.14 -7.23 15.30
CA LYS A 49 10.35 -5.83 15.73
C LYS A 49 9.89 -4.81 14.68
N LEU A 50 10.09 -5.10 13.39
CA LEU A 50 9.68 -4.21 12.31
C LEU A 50 8.15 -4.07 12.28
N THR A 51 7.43 -5.19 12.32
CA THR A 51 5.97 -5.19 12.39
C THR A 51 5.47 -4.45 13.61
N GLN A 52 6.08 -4.67 14.78
CA GLN A 52 5.72 -3.98 16.02
C GLN A 52 5.86 -2.45 15.91
N ILE A 53 6.96 -1.95 15.32
CA ILE A 53 7.16 -0.51 15.09
C ILE A 53 6.02 0.06 14.23
N ILE A 54 5.63 -0.65 13.16
CA ILE A 54 4.55 -0.19 12.26
C ILE A 54 3.20 -0.22 12.96
N TYR A 55 2.89 -1.31 13.69
CA TYR A 55 1.65 -1.43 14.47
C TYR A 55 1.53 -0.30 15.49
N GLN A 56 2.60 -0.05 16.25
CA GLN A 56 2.62 1.01 17.25
C GLN A 56 2.45 2.40 16.60
N LYS A 57 3.21 2.67 15.54
CA LYS A 57 3.19 3.99 14.88
C LYS A 57 1.82 4.33 14.29
N TYR A 58 1.17 3.36 13.65
CA TYR A 58 -0.13 3.56 13.01
C TYR A 58 -1.31 3.18 13.91
N ASN A 59 -1.05 2.93 15.20
CA ASN A 59 -2.04 2.52 16.19
C ASN A 59 -2.93 1.34 15.71
N LEU A 60 -2.32 0.39 15.01
CA LEU A 60 -3.04 -0.75 14.43
C LEU A 60 -3.46 -1.70 15.56
N GLY A 61 -4.74 -2.04 15.63
CA GLY A 61 -5.28 -2.95 16.65
C GLY A 61 -5.75 -2.29 17.94
N ALA A 62 -5.60 -0.96 18.09
CA ALA A 62 -6.39 -0.24 19.09
C ALA A 62 -7.87 -0.32 18.68
N LYS A 63 -8.71 -0.88 19.55
CA LYS A 63 -10.16 -0.71 19.40
C LYS A 63 -10.39 0.80 19.48
N GLN A 64 -10.92 1.41 18.42
CA GLN A 64 -11.53 2.72 18.56
C GLN A 64 -12.66 2.52 19.56
N GLU A 65 -12.42 2.89 20.81
CA GLU A 65 -13.52 3.18 21.72
C GLU A 65 -14.29 4.29 21.03
N ALA A 66 -15.46 3.94 20.48
CA ALA A 66 -16.41 4.94 20.08
C ALA A 66 -16.56 5.84 21.31
N THR A 67 -16.11 7.09 21.20
CA THR A 67 -16.44 8.13 22.15
C THR A 67 -17.95 8.30 22.09
N ALA A 68 -18.66 7.43 22.81
CA ALA A 68 -20.01 7.66 23.25
C ALA A 68 -19.89 8.87 24.17
N GLN A 69 -20.12 10.06 23.61
CA GLN A 69 -20.42 11.20 24.44
C GLN A 69 -21.55 10.77 25.38
N PRO A 70 -21.39 10.87 26.71
CA PRO A 70 -22.52 10.68 27.59
C PRO A 70 -23.49 11.82 27.27
N VAL A 71 -24.57 11.48 26.57
CA VAL A 71 -25.76 12.33 26.50
C VAL A 71 -26.22 12.45 27.95
N CYS A 72 -25.98 13.62 28.54
CA CYS A 72 -26.42 13.92 29.89
C CYS A 72 -27.95 14.08 29.86
N THR A 73 -28.68 12.97 29.95
CA THR A 73 -30.11 12.95 30.28
C THR A 73 -30.23 13.17 31.78
N ASP A 74 -30.46 14.43 32.15
CA ASP A 74 -30.90 14.98 33.44
C ASP A 74 -29.98 16.09 33.95
N CYS A 75 -30.19 17.30 33.42
CA CYS A 75 -29.83 18.54 34.10
C CYS A 75 -31.05 19.07 34.84
N SER A 76 -31.34 18.51 36.01
CA SER A 76 -32.28 19.10 36.98
C SER A 76 -31.51 19.50 38.25
N SER A 77 -31.28 20.82 38.34
CA SER A 77 -31.13 21.62 39.56
C SER A 77 -30.59 20.97 40.83
N THR A 78 -29.28 21.12 41.08
CA THR A 78 -28.83 21.66 42.38
C THR A 78 -27.46 22.33 42.22
N ALA A 79 -27.38 23.62 42.57
CA ALA A 79 -26.13 24.37 42.58
C ALA A 79 -25.23 23.87 43.72
N MET A 80 -24.33 22.93 43.43
CA MET A 80 -23.16 22.66 44.28
C MET A 80 -21.99 23.52 43.81
N LYS A 81 -21.56 24.44 44.67
CA LYS A 81 -20.30 25.18 44.53
C LYS A 81 -19.14 24.18 44.47
N ILE A 82 -18.48 24.09 43.32
CA ILE A 82 -17.20 23.41 43.18
C ILE A 82 -16.13 24.32 43.81
N PRO A 83 -15.30 23.82 44.75
CA PRO A 83 -14.20 24.58 45.32
C PRO A 83 -13.20 24.99 44.24
N GLU A 84 -12.71 26.22 44.32
CA GLU A 84 -11.85 26.88 43.33
C GLU A 84 -10.40 26.33 43.26
N THR A 85 -10.16 25.13 43.79
CA THR A 85 -8.84 24.50 43.92
C THR A 85 -8.54 23.46 42.82
N ILE A 86 -9.43 23.27 41.84
CA ILE A 86 -9.21 22.40 40.67
C ILE A 86 -9.16 23.23 39.37
N LYS A 87 -8.52 24.41 39.40
CA LYS A 87 -8.24 25.21 38.20
C LYS A 87 -6.79 25.10 37.71
N THR A 88 -5.98 24.22 38.30
CA THR A 88 -4.53 24.15 37.99
C THR A 88 -4.01 22.74 37.70
N ALA A 89 -4.88 21.81 37.27
CA ALA A 89 -4.46 20.46 36.85
C ALA A 89 -5.11 19.98 35.53
N GLN A 90 -5.78 20.86 34.79
CA GLN A 90 -6.36 20.54 33.48
C GLN A 90 -5.94 21.58 32.44
N SER A 91 -4.65 21.56 32.08
CA SER A 91 -4.15 22.20 30.86
C SER A 91 -2.86 21.53 30.36
N SER A 92 -2.72 20.23 30.61
CA SER A 92 -1.99 19.40 29.65
C SER A 92 -3.08 18.84 28.75
N ALA A 93 -3.40 19.58 27.68
CA ALA A 93 -4.18 19.03 26.60
C ALA A 93 -3.45 17.77 26.14
N LEU A 94 -3.96 16.61 26.56
CA LEU A 94 -3.63 15.32 26.01
C LEU A 94 -4.06 15.40 24.54
N HIS A 95 -3.18 15.95 23.69
CA HIS A 95 -3.26 15.72 22.26
C HIS A 95 -3.02 14.22 22.12
N SER A 96 -4.09 13.44 22.11
CA SER A 96 -4.03 12.13 21.49
C SER A 96 -3.48 12.39 20.09
N PRO A 97 -2.29 11.86 19.74
CA PRO A 97 -1.78 12.02 18.39
C PRO A 97 -2.86 11.47 17.46
N GLU A 98 -3.34 12.33 16.55
CA GLU A 98 -4.26 11.90 15.50
C GLU A 98 -3.59 10.71 14.78
N PRO A 99 -4.30 9.58 14.60
CA PRO A 99 -3.69 8.42 13.99
C PRO A 99 -3.14 8.83 12.62
N PRO A 100 -1.90 8.44 12.28
CA PRO A 100 -1.30 8.86 11.03
C PRO A 100 -2.14 8.40 9.85
N THR A 101 -2.43 9.34 8.95
CA THR A 101 -3.17 9.08 7.71
C THR A 101 -2.44 8.04 6.87
N LEU A 102 -3.15 6.97 6.49
CA LEU A 102 -2.64 5.95 5.58
C LEU A 102 -2.67 6.45 4.14
N ALA A 103 -1.74 5.99 3.31
CA ALA A 103 -1.54 6.46 1.95
C ALA A 103 -2.77 6.30 1.04
N PHE A 104 -3.48 5.18 1.17
CA PHE A 104 -4.58 4.85 0.28
C PHE A 104 -5.90 4.71 1.03
N LYS A 105 -7.01 5.04 0.36
CA LYS A 105 -8.36 4.73 0.83
C LYS A 105 -8.58 3.21 0.82
N GLN A 106 -9.16 2.67 1.89
CA GLN A 106 -9.27 1.23 2.12
C GLN A 106 -10.12 0.55 1.03
N GLU A 107 -11.18 1.20 0.58
CA GLU A 107 -12.10 0.75 -0.46
C GLU A 107 -11.36 0.48 -1.77
N CYS A 108 -10.40 1.35 -2.12
CA CYS A 108 -9.57 1.17 -3.31
C CYS A 108 -8.65 -0.05 -3.20
N LEU A 109 -8.15 -0.36 -2.02
CA LEU A 109 -7.32 -1.56 -1.79
C LEU A 109 -8.15 -2.84 -1.93
N VAL A 110 -9.33 -2.88 -1.31
CA VAL A 110 -10.28 -4.01 -1.40
C VAL A 110 -10.64 -4.29 -2.86
N VAL A 111 -11.04 -3.25 -3.61
CA VAL A 111 -11.43 -3.40 -5.02
C VAL A 111 -10.24 -3.78 -5.91
N SER A 112 -9.05 -3.20 -5.67
CA SER A 112 -7.84 -3.56 -6.41
C SER A 112 -7.49 -5.04 -6.25
N ASN A 113 -7.62 -5.57 -5.03
CA ASN A 113 -7.30 -6.95 -4.71
C ASN A 113 -8.27 -7.95 -5.35
N THR A 114 -9.57 -7.68 -5.25
CA THR A 114 -10.63 -8.52 -5.82
C THR A 114 -10.69 -8.45 -7.36
N SER A 115 -10.16 -7.39 -7.96
CA SER A 115 -10.13 -7.24 -9.41
C SER A 115 -8.94 -7.93 -10.07
N SER A 116 -7.94 -8.39 -9.32
CA SER A 116 -6.75 -9.05 -9.87
C SER A 116 -7.09 -10.41 -10.49
N SER A 117 -6.69 -10.64 -11.75
CA SER A 117 -6.85 -11.95 -12.37
C SER A 117 -5.89 -12.96 -11.74
N ALA A 118 -6.40 -14.13 -11.36
CA ALA A 118 -5.69 -15.21 -10.66
C ALA A 118 -4.57 -15.92 -11.45
N SER A 119 -3.93 -15.26 -12.42
CA SER A 119 -3.07 -15.93 -13.40
C SER A 119 -1.66 -16.24 -12.91
N ALA A 120 -1.08 -15.49 -11.96
CA ALA A 120 0.22 -15.86 -11.40
C ALA A 120 0.14 -16.64 -10.09
N ALA A 121 1.24 -17.34 -9.80
CA ALA A 121 1.38 -18.16 -8.62
C ALA A 121 1.41 -17.29 -7.36
N GLN A 122 0.82 -17.81 -6.29
CA GLN A 122 1.05 -17.30 -4.94
C GLN A 122 2.00 -18.27 -4.25
N ILE A 123 2.93 -17.76 -3.44
CA ILE A 123 3.92 -18.58 -2.75
C ILE A 123 3.62 -18.55 -1.25
N ALA A 124 3.42 -19.73 -0.66
CA ALA A 124 3.27 -19.93 0.77
C ALA A 124 4.65 -19.89 1.44
N CYS A 125 4.77 -19.08 2.49
CA CYS A 125 5.98 -18.98 3.30
C CYS A 125 5.71 -19.52 4.71
N PRO A 126 6.73 -20.12 5.36
CA PRO A 126 8.14 -20.18 4.96
C PRO A 126 8.51 -21.32 3.99
N SER A 127 7.56 -22.17 3.58
CA SER A 127 7.85 -23.34 2.74
C SER A 127 8.40 -22.99 1.35
N GLY A 128 8.14 -21.78 0.84
CA GLY A 128 8.53 -21.37 -0.51
C GLY A 128 7.76 -22.10 -1.61
N THR A 129 6.68 -22.81 -1.27
CA THR A 129 5.91 -23.63 -2.20
C THR A 129 4.76 -22.84 -2.82
N ARG A 130 4.36 -23.21 -4.03
CA ARG A 130 3.18 -22.62 -4.67
C ARG A 130 1.92 -22.98 -3.90
N ALA A 131 1.14 -21.97 -3.53
CA ALA A 131 -0.14 -22.13 -2.86
C ALA A 131 -1.20 -22.71 -3.80
N LYS A 132 -2.10 -23.52 -3.24
CA LYS A 132 -3.27 -24.07 -3.94
C LYS A 132 -4.38 -23.01 -3.95
N GLY A 133 -4.38 -22.18 -4.99
CA GLY A 133 -5.36 -21.09 -5.16
C GLY A 133 -4.93 -19.77 -4.51
N ASN A 134 -5.88 -18.85 -4.40
CA ASN A 134 -5.64 -17.54 -3.82
C ASN A 134 -5.72 -17.59 -2.30
N MET A 135 -4.71 -17.06 -1.61
CA MET A 135 -4.70 -16.94 -0.15
C MET A 135 -5.71 -15.92 0.34
N CYS A 136 -6.25 -16.15 1.54
CA CYS A 136 -7.16 -15.23 2.17
C CYS A 136 -6.46 -13.92 2.53
N ILE A 137 -7.07 -12.81 2.12
CA ILE A 137 -6.72 -11.46 2.56
C ILE A 137 -7.88 -10.88 3.34
N THR A 138 -7.59 -10.36 4.53
CA THR A 138 -8.54 -9.76 5.47
C THR A 138 -8.40 -8.23 5.46
N ASN A 139 -9.35 -7.52 6.08
CA ASN A 139 -9.23 -6.07 6.25
C ASN A 139 -8.00 -5.68 7.09
N GLU A 140 -7.69 -6.42 8.17
CA GLU A 140 -6.49 -6.15 8.97
C GLU A 140 -5.21 -6.23 8.12
N GLN A 141 -5.11 -7.25 7.25
CA GLN A 141 -3.96 -7.38 6.35
C GLN A 141 -3.86 -6.22 5.36
N LEU A 142 -4.97 -5.77 4.78
CA LEU A 142 -4.96 -4.62 3.86
C LEU A 142 -4.56 -3.34 4.58
N THR A 143 -5.07 -3.11 5.79
CA THR A 143 -4.69 -1.96 6.63
C THR A 143 -3.21 -2.01 6.98
N TYR A 144 -2.69 -3.17 7.37
CA TYR A 144 -1.25 -3.36 7.63
C TYR A 144 -0.41 -3.10 6.38
N GLN A 145 -0.82 -3.62 5.22
CA GLN A 145 -0.12 -3.36 3.95
C GLN A 145 -0.07 -1.87 3.62
N ASN A 146 -1.18 -1.17 3.83
CA ASN A 146 -1.26 0.27 3.64
C ASN A 146 -0.34 1.03 4.62
N ALA A 147 -0.29 0.61 5.88
CA ALA A 147 0.60 1.18 6.89
C ALA A 147 2.08 0.97 6.54
N VAL A 148 2.45 -0.22 6.04
CA VAL A 148 3.80 -0.48 5.50
C VAL A 148 4.11 0.47 4.35
N ILE A 149 3.22 0.59 3.35
CA ILE A 149 3.48 1.48 2.20
C ILE A 149 3.62 2.93 2.67
N SER A 150 2.71 3.39 3.53
CA SER A 150 2.73 4.75 4.10
C SER A 150 4.03 5.03 4.85
N ASN A 151 4.46 4.09 5.70
CA ASN A 151 5.67 4.25 6.50
C ASN A 151 6.91 4.38 5.61
N PHE A 152 7.03 3.49 4.61
CA PHE A 152 8.21 3.43 3.75
C PHE A 152 8.23 4.58 2.74
N VAL A 153 7.07 5.04 2.24
CA VAL A 153 6.98 6.26 1.43
C VAL A 153 7.39 7.49 2.24
N ASN A 154 6.89 7.64 3.46
CA ASN A 154 7.25 8.76 4.33
C ASN A 154 8.76 8.79 4.63
N CYS A 155 9.34 7.62 4.95
CA CYS A 155 10.79 7.49 5.09
C CYS A 155 11.51 7.93 3.81
N ALA A 156 11.13 7.36 2.66
CA ALA A 156 11.79 7.63 1.40
C ALA A 156 11.74 9.11 1.02
N VAL A 157 10.58 9.76 1.12
CA VAL A 157 10.41 11.19 0.83
C VAL A 157 11.25 12.05 1.77
N LYS A 158 11.24 11.76 3.08
CA LYS A 158 12.05 12.53 4.05
C LYS A 158 13.55 12.30 3.90
N GLU A 159 13.96 11.13 3.42
CA GLU A 159 15.33 10.85 2.98
C GLU A 159 15.61 11.36 1.56
N GLY A 160 14.73 12.19 0.98
CA GLY A 160 14.97 12.84 -0.30
C GLY A 160 15.11 11.89 -1.48
N LEU A 161 14.52 10.68 -1.40
CA LEU A 161 14.37 9.82 -2.57
C LEU A 161 13.40 10.50 -3.54
N THR A 162 13.86 10.70 -4.78
CA THR A 162 13.10 11.40 -5.81
C THR A 162 12.33 10.43 -6.72
N GLY A 163 11.42 10.95 -7.54
CA GLY A 163 10.62 10.15 -8.48
C GLY A 163 9.56 9.26 -7.81
N ILE A 164 9.27 9.51 -6.54
CA ILE A 164 8.23 8.83 -5.76
C ILE A 164 6.95 9.64 -5.89
N ASP A 165 5.93 9.04 -6.50
CA ASP A 165 4.59 9.58 -6.66
C ASP A 165 3.58 8.54 -6.17
N LEU A 166 2.68 8.93 -5.27
CA LEU A 166 1.74 8.01 -4.64
C LEU A 166 0.72 7.45 -5.62
N ASN A 167 0.31 8.26 -6.60
CA ASN A 167 -0.55 7.80 -7.68
C ASN A 167 0.15 6.73 -8.52
N ALA A 168 1.41 6.96 -8.91
CA ALA A 168 2.23 5.97 -9.61
C ALA A 168 2.40 4.69 -8.79
N ILE A 169 2.63 4.80 -7.47
CA ILE A 169 2.74 3.64 -6.57
C ILE A 169 1.41 2.87 -6.56
N PHE A 170 0.29 3.53 -6.35
CA PHE A 170 -1.02 2.89 -6.35
C PHE A 170 -1.27 2.16 -7.67
N GLN A 171 -1.11 2.86 -8.80
CA GLN A 171 -1.26 2.29 -10.13
C GLN A 171 -0.36 1.07 -10.31
N LYS A 172 0.92 1.16 -9.92
CA LYS A 172 1.91 0.08 -10.04
C LYS A 172 1.53 -1.14 -9.20
N LEU A 173 1.26 -0.97 -7.92
CA LEU A 173 0.92 -2.11 -7.05
C LEU A 173 -0.42 -2.74 -7.46
N SER A 174 -1.36 -1.92 -7.96
CA SER A 174 -2.64 -2.41 -8.45
C SER A 174 -2.49 -3.31 -9.69
N ILE A 175 -1.60 -2.97 -10.63
CA ILE A 175 -1.38 -3.74 -11.87
C ILE A 175 -0.45 -4.93 -11.65
N GLU A 176 0.60 -4.78 -10.85
CA GLU A 176 1.64 -5.79 -10.68
C GLU A 176 1.16 -6.99 -9.86
N SER A 177 0.41 -6.74 -8.79
CA SER A 177 -0.06 -7.80 -7.88
C SER A 177 -1.51 -7.64 -7.42
N GLY A 178 -2.12 -6.46 -7.65
CA GLY A 178 -3.39 -6.13 -7.00
C GLY A 178 -3.24 -6.02 -5.49
N PHE A 179 -2.11 -5.52 -4.99
CA PHE A 179 -1.80 -5.48 -3.55
C PHE A 179 -1.75 -6.88 -2.91
N ARG A 180 -1.13 -7.85 -3.60
CA ARG A 180 -0.92 -9.21 -3.05
C ARG A 180 0.55 -9.45 -2.75
N PRO A 181 1.00 -9.40 -1.48
CA PRO A 181 2.41 -9.56 -1.14
C PRO A 181 3.00 -10.91 -1.55
N GLN A 182 2.20 -11.98 -1.58
CA GLN A 182 2.59 -13.35 -1.91
C GLN A 182 2.70 -13.64 -3.41
N TYR A 183 2.42 -12.67 -4.27
CA TYR A 183 2.33 -12.86 -5.72
C TYR A 183 3.72 -13.10 -6.33
N SER A 184 3.85 -14.11 -7.19
CA SER A 184 5.07 -14.41 -7.92
C SER A 184 4.74 -14.76 -9.37
N SER A 185 5.28 -13.97 -10.29
CA SER A 185 5.34 -14.32 -11.70
C SER A 185 6.65 -15.07 -12.00
N GLY A 186 6.84 -15.50 -13.25
CA GLY A 186 8.06 -16.20 -13.65
C GLY A 186 9.34 -15.37 -13.42
N ASN A 187 9.25 -14.04 -13.54
CA ASN A 187 10.39 -13.12 -13.46
C ASN A 187 10.30 -12.09 -12.32
N GLY A 188 9.16 -11.98 -11.64
CA GLY A 188 8.90 -10.99 -10.60
C GLY A 188 8.42 -11.62 -9.30
N THR A 189 8.74 -10.99 -8.17
CA THR A 189 8.31 -11.45 -6.84
C THR A 189 7.75 -10.32 -5.98
N GLY A 190 6.71 -10.65 -5.23
CA GLY A 190 6.04 -9.78 -4.26
C GLY A 190 5.19 -8.67 -4.86
N MET A 191 4.72 -7.78 -3.98
CA MET A 191 3.70 -6.78 -4.33
C MET A 191 4.14 -5.84 -5.46
N GLY A 192 5.41 -5.44 -5.48
CA GLY A 192 6.01 -4.61 -6.51
C GLY A 192 6.67 -5.37 -7.67
N GLN A 193 6.52 -6.71 -7.71
CA GLN A 193 7.06 -7.61 -8.74
C GLN A 193 8.55 -7.38 -9.02
N LEU A 194 9.37 -7.34 -7.96
CA LEU A 194 10.82 -7.16 -8.07
C LEU A 194 11.44 -8.28 -8.90
N THR A 195 12.34 -7.91 -9.81
CA THR A 195 13.15 -8.84 -10.61
C THR A 195 14.54 -9.01 -10.02
N SER A 196 15.27 -10.07 -10.39
CA SER A 196 16.67 -10.24 -9.97
C SER A 196 17.54 -9.04 -10.39
N THR A 197 17.38 -8.56 -11.63
CA THR A 197 18.10 -7.39 -12.13
C THR A 197 17.85 -6.15 -11.29
N PHE A 198 16.60 -5.94 -10.88
CA PHE A 198 16.24 -4.77 -10.07
C PHE A 198 16.81 -4.86 -8.65
N ILE A 199 16.83 -6.06 -8.06
CA ILE A 199 17.51 -6.32 -6.78
C ILE A 199 19.02 -6.06 -6.93
N ASP A 200 19.65 -6.53 -8.00
CA ASP A 200 21.08 -6.32 -8.24
C ASP A 200 21.43 -4.83 -8.41
N ASP A 201 20.60 -4.07 -9.13
CA ASP A 201 20.74 -2.63 -9.31
C ASP A 201 20.73 -1.85 -7.98
N ILE A 202 19.92 -2.30 -7.02
CA ILE A 202 19.83 -1.70 -5.68
C ILE A 202 21.15 -1.86 -4.90
N HIS A 203 21.88 -2.95 -5.16
CA HIS A 203 23.14 -3.25 -4.45
C HIS A 203 24.39 -2.73 -5.17
N GLN A 204 24.25 -2.12 -6.34
CA GLN A 204 25.39 -1.52 -7.06
C GLN A 204 25.77 -0.15 -6.48
N LYS A 205 27.06 0.03 -6.15
CA LYS A 205 27.63 1.24 -5.52
C LYS A 205 27.22 2.56 -6.19
N HIS A 206 27.18 2.58 -7.52
CA HIS A 206 26.91 3.77 -8.32
C HIS A 206 25.42 3.92 -8.68
N ARG A 207 24.54 3.04 -8.16
CA ARG A 207 23.10 3.04 -8.45
C ARG A 207 22.32 3.12 -7.14
N GLY A 208 21.62 2.05 -6.74
CA GLY A 208 20.72 2.10 -5.60
C GLY A 208 21.40 2.04 -4.22
N TYR A 209 22.67 1.61 -4.16
CA TYR A 209 23.36 1.38 -2.89
C TYR A 209 23.43 2.65 -2.03
N LYS A 210 23.59 3.81 -2.67
CA LYS A 210 23.64 5.11 -1.98
C LYS A 210 22.35 5.41 -1.20
N TYR A 211 21.18 5.04 -1.72
CA TYR A 211 19.90 5.25 -1.01
C TYR A 211 19.69 4.20 0.08
N MET A 212 20.08 2.94 -0.17
CA MET A 212 20.05 1.91 0.87
C MET A 212 20.91 2.31 2.07
N LYS A 213 22.14 2.81 1.81
CA LYS A 213 23.03 3.36 2.84
C LYS A 213 22.41 4.56 3.54
N LYS A 214 21.83 5.49 2.79
CA LYS A 214 21.17 6.68 3.36
C LYS A 214 20.05 6.30 4.33
N ILE A 215 19.21 5.33 3.97
CA ILE A 215 18.14 4.83 4.83
C ILE A 215 18.70 4.13 6.06
N ALA A 216 19.71 3.28 5.91
CA ALA A 216 20.35 2.59 7.03
C ALA A 216 20.99 3.56 8.05
N ASP A 217 21.59 4.64 7.55
CA ASP A 217 22.26 5.66 8.37
C ASP A 217 21.31 6.78 8.85
N SER A 218 20.04 6.74 8.47
CA SER A 218 19.07 7.79 8.78
C SER A 218 18.90 7.95 10.29
N THR A 219 18.72 9.19 10.75
CA THR A 219 18.31 9.50 12.13
C THR A 219 16.81 9.79 12.23
N ASN A 220 16.08 9.75 11.10
CA ASN A 220 14.67 10.03 11.03
C ASN A 220 13.85 8.87 11.64
N PRO A 221 12.96 9.13 12.61
CA PRO A 221 12.07 8.11 13.17
C PRO A 221 11.16 7.45 12.14
N ASP A 222 10.85 8.13 11.03
CA ASP A 222 10.06 7.54 9.95
C ASP A 222 10.76 6.37 9.27
N CYS A 223 12.09 6.31 9.34
CA CYS A 223 12.88 5.28 8.71
C CYS A 223 13.24 4.11 9.65
N ASP A 224 12.77 4.09 10.89
CA ASP A 224 13.19 3.07 11.86
C ASP A 224 12.84 1.65 11.42
N ALA A 225 11.66 1.45 10.82
CA ALA A 225 11.29 0.16 10.24
C ALA A 225 12.17 -0.18 9.02
N ALA A 226 12.38 0.78 8.11
CA ALA A 226 13.19 0.58 6.90
C ALA A 226 14.67 0.29 7.22
N LYS A 227 15.23 0.87 8.29
CA LYS A 227 16.60 0.60 8.78
C LYS A 227 16.83 -0.86 9.15
N LEU A 228 15.82 -1.52 9.72
CA LEU A 228 15.89 -2.93 10.10
C LEU A 228 16.04 -3.85 8.88
N ILE A 229 15.67 -3.38 7.69
CA ILE A 229 15.89 -4.08 6.42
C ILE A 229 17.18 -3.60 5.76
N ALA A 230 17.38 -2.29 5.66
CA ALA A 230 18.50 -1.71 4.94
C ALA A 230 19.86 -2.10 5.54
N SER A 231 19.99 -2.07 6.86
CA SER A 231 21.28 -2.29 7.53
C SER A 231 21.80 -3.73 7.38
N PRO A 232 20.97 -4.79 7.56
CA PRO A 232 21.39 -6.16 7.25
C PRO A 232 21.63 -6.38 5.76
N ASP A 233 20.74 -5.86 4.90
CA ASP A 233 20.82 -6.11 3.47
C ASP A 233 22.08 -5.49 2.83
N LEU A 234 22.57 -4.35 3.35
CA LEU A 234 23.85 -3.76 2.95
C LEU A 234 25.05 -4.67 3.21
N LYS A 235 24.97 -5.54 4.23
CA LYS A 235 26.01 -6.51 4.58
C LYS A 235 25.86 -7.79 3.77
N SER A 236 24.62 -8.21 3.56
CA SER A 236 24.29 -9.44 2.84
C SER A 236 23.06 -9.25 1.97
N LYS A 237 23.29 -9.17 0.65
CA LYS A 237 22.22 -9.05 -0.34
C LYS A 237 21.26 -10.26 -0.25
N PRO A 238 19.93 -10.03 -0.16
CA PRO A 238 18.94 -11.10 -0.23
C PRO A 238 18.94 -11.81 -1.59
N LYS A 239 18.68 -13.10 -1.61
CA LYS A 239 18.75 -13.95 -2.80
C LYS A 239 17.39 -14.05 -3.46
N PHE A 240 17.28 -13.57 -4.72
CA PHE A 240 16.04 -13.65 -5.50
C PHE A 240 15.49 -15.09 -5.67
N SER A 241 16.34 -16.11 -5.57
CA SER A 241 15.92 -17.52 -5.59
C SER A 241 15.06 -17.89 -4.37
N ASN A 242 15.28 -17.24 -3.23
CA ASN A 242 14.48 -17.39 -2.02
C ASN A 242 13.33 -16.37 -2.04
N LYS A 243 12.20 -16.75 -2.65
CA LYS A 243 11.04 -15.85 -2.78
C LYS A 243 10.51 -15.36 -1.43
N CYS A 244 10.63 -16.17 -0.38
CA CYS A 244 10.15 -15.80 0.95
C CYS A 244 10.85 -14.56 1.52
N GLU A 245 12.12 -14.31 1.15
CA GLU A 245 12.83 -13.07 1.53
C GLU A 245 12.17 -11.81 0.99
N PHE A 246 11.22 -11.90 0.04
CA PHE A 246 10.57 -10.75 -0.59
C PHE A 246 9.04 -10.76 -0.47
N ILE A 247 8.45 -11.74 0.23
CA ILE A 247 6.98 -11.85 0.30
C ILE A 247 6.43 -12.20 1.68
N SER A 248 7.24 -12.74 2.60
CA SER A 248 6.76 -13.10 3.93
C SER A 248 6.41 -11.85 4.73
N THR A 249 5.29 -11.88 5.47
CA THR A 249 4.93 -10.79 6.37
C THR A 249 5.95 -10.67 7.51
N GLY A 250 6.35 -9.45 7.84
CA GLY A 250 7.28 -9.12 8.92
C GLY A 250 8.70 -8.81 8.47
N GLU A 251 9.06 -9.12 7.24
CA GLU A 251 10.32 -8.64 6.67
C GLU A 251 10.28 -8.64 5.15
N GLY A 252 9.81 -9.73 4.54
CA GLY A 252 9.90 -9.94 3.10
C GLY A 252 9.00 -8.99 2.31
N PHE A 253 7.73 -8.87 2.71
CA PHE A 253 6.81 -7.91 2.09
C PHE A 253 7.30 -6.46 2.26
N GLU A 254 7.76 -6.11 3.45
CA GLU A 254 8.25 -4.78 3.79
C GLU A 254 9.54 -4.46 3.02
N ARG A 255 10.42 -5.46 2.86
CA ARG A 255 11.60 -5.40 1.98
C ARG A 255 11.16 -5.17 0.54
N ASN A 256 10.11 -5.84 0.08
CA ASN A 256 9.58 -5.68 -1.27
C ASN A 256 9.18 -4.23 -1.58
N ILE A 257 8.50 -3.59 -0.61
CA ILE A 257 8.10 -2.18 -0.72
C ILE A 257 9.32 -1.27 -0.69
N LEU A 258 10.24 -1.44 0.26
CA LEU A 258 11.47 -0.66 0.33
C LEU A 258 12.26 -0.69 -0.98
N TYR A 259 12.51 -1.90 -1.48
CA TYR A 259 13.27 -2.12 -2.70
C TYR A 259 12.53 -1.52 -3.90
N SER A 260 11.21 -1.65 -3.95
CA SER A 260 10.40 -1.02 -4.98
C SER A 260 10.60 0.49 -5.04
N LEU A 261 10.62 1.17 -3.89
CA LEU A 261 10.83 2.62 -3.79
C LEU A 261 12.26 3.01 -4.18
N ILE A 262 13.27 2.35 -3.61
CA ILE A 262 14.69 2.64 -3.93
C ILE A 262 14.96 2.46 -5.42
N GLY A 263 14.45 1.38 -6.00
CA GLY A 263 14.68 1.15 -7.42
C GLY A 263 13.82 2.07 -8.30
N THR A 264 12.65 2.57 -7.86
CA THR A 264 11.94 3.66 -8.57
C THR A 264 12.84 4.89 -8.67
N THR A 265 13.39 5.32 -7.53
CA THR A 265 14.29 6.47 -7.47
C THR A 265 15.55 6.25 -8.30
N THR A 266 16.11 5.04 -8.24
CA THR A 266 17.30 4.68 -9.04
C THR A 266 17.00 4.78 -10.53
N VAL A 267 15.87 4.24 -11.00
CA VAL A 267 15.46 4.33 -12.39
C VAL A 267 15.22 5.78 -12.80
N TRP A 268 14.55 6.56 -11.95
CA TRP A 268 14.30 7.98 -12.20
C TRP A 268 15.61 8.75 -12.36
N GLU A 269 16.46 8.80 -11.34
CA GLU A 269 17.67 9.64 -11.32
C GLU A 269 18.73 9.16 -12.33
N MET A 270 18.87 7.84 -12.52
CA MET A 270 19.98 7.30 -13.32
C MET A 270 19.61 7.10 -14.79
N ASN A 271 18.34 6.88 -15.11
CA ASN A 271 17.93 6.52 -16.47
C ASN A 271 17.00 7.54 -17.13
N LEU A 272 16.06 8.14 -16.39
CA LEU A 272 14.99 8.95 -16.98
C LEU A 272 15.25 10.46 -16.85
N GLU A 273 15.50 10.93 -15.64
CA GLU A 273 15.67 12.35 -15.33
C GLU A 273 16.78 13.00 -16.19
N PRO A 274 17.97 12.38 -16.41
CA PRO A 274 18.99 13.00 -17.25
C PRO A 274 18.54 13.23 -18.70
N LYS A 275 17.59 12.42 -19.19
CA LYS A 275 17.02 12.55 -20.54
C LYS A 275 15.85 13.54 -20.57
N LEU A 276 15.10 13.64 -19.48
CA LEU A 276 13.96 14.54 -19.34
C LEU A 276 14.35 15.95 -18.89
N ARG A 277 15.49 16.15 -18.21
CA ARG A 277 15.87 17.43 -17.58
C ARG A 277 15.75 18.65 -18.50
N PRO A 278 16.23 18.64 -19.76
CA PRO A 278 16.07 19.78 -20.65
C PRO A 278 14.58 20.08 -20.95
N TYR A 279 13.80 19.01 -21.14
CA TYR A 279 12.36 19.10 -21.41
C TYR A 279 11.59 19.65 -20.21
N LEU A 280 11.85 19.12 -19.00
CA LEU A 280 11.23 19.58 -17.77
C LEU A 280 11.54 21.04 -17.48
N LYS A 281 12.79 21.48 -17.69
CA LYS A 281 13.18 22.88 -17.51
C LYS A 281 12.44 23.81 -18.48
N LYS A 282 12.31 23.41 -19.75
CA LYS A 282 11.64 24.21 -20.78
C LYS A 282 10.13 24.38 -20.50
N HIS A 283 9.51 23.39 -19.88
CA HIS A 283 8.07 23.31 -19.72
C HIS A 283 7.60 23.38 -18.26
N ALA A 284 8.42 23.88 -17.33
CA ALA A 284 8.19 23.77 -15.88
C ALA A 284 6.82 24.25 -15.37
N SER A 285 6.17 25.18 -16.08
CA SER A 285 4.86 25.74 -15.72
C SER A 285 3.66 25.06 -16.41
N ASP A 286 3.89 24.04 -17.25
CA ASP A 286 2.81 23.32 -17.94
C ASP A 286 2.17 22.30 -16.98
N SER A 287 0.83 22.30 -16.94
CA SER A 287 0.05 21.44 -16.03
C SER A 287 0.24 19.94 -16.29
N ASN A 288 0.73 19.54 -17.47
CA ASN A 288 0.97 18.13 -17.81
C ASN A 288 2.35 17.62 -17.40
N ILE A 289 3.19 18.42 -16.76
CA ILE A 289 4.57 18.01 -16.46
C ILE A 289 4.63 16.86 -15.47
N ASP A 290 3.73 16.81 -14.50
CA ASP A 290 3.72 15.71 -13.54
C ASP A 290 3.27 14.41 -14.20
N ASP A 291 2.28 14.44 -15.11
CA ASP A 291 1.91 13.31 -15.97
C ASP A 291 3.10 12.84 -16.83
N VAL A 292 3.91 13.76 -17.37
CA VAL A 292 5.12 13.40 -18.13
C VAL A 292 6.10 12.61 -17.27
N LYS A 293 6.36 13.05 -16.04
CA LYS A 293 7.25 12.34 -15.10
C LYS A 293 6.65 10.98 -14.74
N GLN A 294 5.38 10.96 -14.34
CA GLN A 294 4.66 9.78 -13.89
C GLN A 294 4.64 8.69 -14.97
N LEU A 295 4.19 9.01 -16.18
CA LEU A 295 4.10 8.04 -17.28
C LEU A 295 5.48 7.56 -17.73
N SER A 296 6.52 8.38 -17.60
CA SER A 296 7.90 7.99 -17.88
C SER A 296 8.41 6.93 -16.90
N VAL A 297 8.18 7.15 -15.60
CA VAL A 297 8.51 6.18 -14.54
C VAL A 297 7.71 4.89 -14.75
N MET A 298 6.39 5.00 -14.96
CA MET A 298 5.54 3.82 -15.15
C MET A 298 5.96 2.99 -16.34
N ASN A 299 6.27 3.60 -17.50
CA ASN A 299 6.75 2.82 -18.65
C ASN A 299 8.12 2.18 -18.42
N ALA A 300 8.97 2.75 -17.56
CA ALA A 300 10.25 2.14 -17.22
C ALA A 300 10.10 0.85 -16.39
N TYR A 301 8.96 0.65 -15.74
CA TYR A 301 8.59 -0.59 -15.06
C TYR A 301 8.06 -1.68 -15.98
N GLY A 302 7.61 -1.32 -17.18
CA GLY A 302 7.10 -2.29 -18.14
C GLY A 302 8.16 -3.28 -18.65
N SER A 303 7.72 -4.24 -19.46
CA SER A 303 8.57 -5.29 -20.06
C SER A 303 9.78 -4.77 -20.86
N GLY A 304 9.73 -3.52 -21.33
CA GLY A 304 10.83 -2.86 -22.02
C GLY A 304 11.89 -2.25 -21.10
N GLY A 305 11.59 -2.10 -19.81
CA GLY A 305 12.48 -1.54 -18.80
C GLY A 305 12.84 -0.06 -19.02
N PRO A 306 13.82 0.44 -18.25
CA PRO A 306 14.28 1.84 -18.34
C PRO A 306 14.81 2.23 -19.73
N ALA A 307 15.38 1.29 -20.48
CA ALA A 307 15.90 1.55 -21.83
C ALA A 307 14.77 1.87 -22.83
N ALA A 308 13.66 1.14 -22.76
CA ALA A 308 12.50 1.41 -23.63
C ALA A 308 11.84 2.75 -23.28
N ALA A 309 11.70 3.05 -21.99
CA ALA A 309 11.18 4.34 -21.53
C ALA A 309 12.07 5.52 -21.96
N ALA A 310 13.39 5.41 -21.81
CA ALA A 310 14.33 6.41 -22.30
C ALA A 310 14.25 6.62 -23.82
N ALA A 311 14.04 5.54 -24.59
CA ALA A 311 13.83 5.63 -26.03
C ALA A 311 12.50 6.32 -26.38
N ALA A 312 11.42 6.06 -25.62
CA ALA A 312 10.14 6.74 -25.77
C ALA A 312 10.24 8.24 -25.46
N ILE A 313 10.86 8.59 -24.33
CA ILE A 313 11.16 9.97 -23.92
C ILE A 313 11.84 10.71 -25.07
N ARG A 314 12.96 10.19 -25.59
CA ARG A 314 13.71 10.83 -26.67
C ARG A 314 12.85 11.13 -27.91
N ARG A 315 11.91 10.25 -28.25
CA ARG A 315 11.01 10.43 -29.41
C ARG A 315 9.93 11.48 -29.17
N LEU A 316 9.50 11.62 -27.92
CA LEU A 316 8.38 12.48 -27.55
C LEU A 316 8.83 13.86 -27.06
N SER A 317 10.09 14.03 -26.63
CA SER A 317 10.61 15.30 -26.12
C SER A 317 10.65 16.47 -27.12
N ALA A 318 10.36 16.23 -28.40
CA ALA A 318 10.19 17.29 -29.40
C ALA A 318 8.74 17.84 -29.45
N ARG A 319 7.81 17.20 -28.76
CA ARG A 319 6.37 17.53 -28.74
C ARG A 319 6.02 18.47 -27.59
N SER A 320 4.80 19.00 -27.57
CA SER A 320 4.27 19.69 -26.38
C SER A 320 3.98 18.69 -25.24
N PRO A 321 3.89 19.13 -23.97
CA PRO A 321 3.55 18.26 -22.83
C PRO A 321 2.28 17.44 -23.02
N ALA A 322 1.19 18.04 -23.50
CA ALA A 322 -0.06 17.32 -23.80
C ALA A 322 0.12 16.24 -24.87
N GLU A 323 0.88 16.52 -25.94
CA GLU A 323 1.17 15.55 -26.99
C GLU A 323 2.11 14.44 -26.52
N PHE A 324 3.07 14.76 -25.64
CA PHE A 324 3.95 13.78 -25.00
C PHE A 324 3.12 12.78 -24.20
N VAL A 325 2.24 13.27 -23.32
CA VAL A 325 1.34 12.44 -22.50
C VAL A 325 0.48 11.54 -23.37
N LYS A 326 -0.15 12.11 -24.41
CA LYS A 326 -0.94 11.35 -25.38
C LYS A 326 -0.12 10.27 -26.10
N GLY A 327 1.15 10.56 -26.41
CA GLY A 327 2.08 9.60 -27.00
C GLY A 327 2.45 8.46 -26.06
N MET A 328 2.66 8.75 -24.77
CA MET A 328 2.99 7.74 -23.75
C MET A 328 1.84 6.79 -23.40
N LYS A 329 0.59 7.23 -23.59
CA LYS A 329 -0.62 6.40 -23.38
C LYS A 329 -0.93 5.46 -24.56
N LYS A 330 -0.29 5.66 -25.72
CA LYS A 330 -0.51 4.84 -26.92
C LYS A 330 0.67 3.92 -27.20
N PRO A 331 0.46 2.73 -27.80
CA PRO A 331 1.55 1.84 -28.20
C PRO A 331 2.54 2.54 -29.14
N LEU A 332 3.77 2.78 -28.65
CA LEU A 332 4.85 3.36 -29.42
C LEU A 332 5.83 2.26 -29.82
N LYS A 333 5.84 1.87 -31.09
CA LYS A 333 6.64 0.73 -31.57
C LYS A 333 8.02 1.15 -32.10
N THR A 334 9.03 0.30 -31.94
CA THR A 334 10.28 0.39 -32.71
C THR A 334 10.05 0.01 -34.17
N MET A 335 11.04 0.24 -35.03
CA MET A 335 11.00 -0.25 -36.43
C MET A 335 10.87 -1.79 -36.48
N SER A 336 11.43 -2.49 -35.50
CA SER A 336 11.28 -3.93 -35.31
C SER A 336 9.96 -4.35 -34.63
N GLY A 337 9.00 -3.43 -34.43
CA GLY A 337 7.68 -3.72 -33.88
C GLY A 337 7.59 -3.84 -32.35
N LYS A 338 8.71 -3.72 -31.61
CA LYS A 338 8.72 -3.80 -30.14
C LYS A 338 8.00 -2.61 -29.52
N ASN A 339 7.02 -2.85 -28.65
CA ASN A 339 6.26 -1.79 -27.97
C ASN A 339 7.08 -1.18 -26.82
N LEU A 340 7.25 0.14 -26.84
CA LEU A 340 7.98 0.92 -25.85
C LEU A 340 7.08 1.42 -24.71
N THR A 341 5.76 1.39 -24.87
CA THR A 341 4.78 2.00 -23.97
C THR A 341 3.63 1.05 -23.63
N GLN A 342 3.88 -0.26 -23.62
CA GLN A 342 2.82 -1.25 -23.38
C GLN A 342 2.18 -1.11 -21.99
N TYR A 343 2.96 -0.66 -21.02
CA TYR A 343 2.59 -0.70 -19.61
C TYR A 343 1.42 0.24 -19.28
N THR A 344 1.38 1.44 -19.88
CA THR A 344 0.29 2.41 -19.67
C THR A 344 -1.07 1.90 -20.13
N SER A 345 -1.13 1.20 -21.27
CA SER A 345 -2.38 0.60 -21.74
C SER A 345 -2.94 -0.47 -20.78
N ASN A 346 -2.07 -1.17 -20.07
CA ASN A 346 -2.50 -2.14 -19.06
C ASN A 346 -2.97 -1.42 -17.79
N ILE A 347 -2.35 -0.29 -17.42
CA ILE A 347 -2.79 0.56 -16.31
C ILE A 347 -4.21 1.05 -16.59
N GLU A 348 -4.49 1.62 -17.75
CA GLU A 348 -5.83 2.12 -18.09
C GLU A 348 -6.89 1.01 -17.99
N LYS A 349 -6.62 -0.17 -18.57
CA LYS A 349 -7.50 -1.35 -18.42
C LYS A 349 -7.70 -1.75 -16.96
N ARG A 350 -6.65 -1.62 -16.14
CA ARG A 350 -6.67 -1.95 -14.72
C ARG A 350 -7.50 -0.94 -13.94
N GLN A 351 -7.29 0.35 -14.17
CA GLN A 351 -8.01 1.43 -13.50
C GLN A 351 -9.50 1.42 -13.85
N ASN A 352 -9.87 1.14 -15.10
CA ASN A 352 -11.29 1.01 -15.48
C ASN A 352 -11.98 -0.11 -14.68
N LYS A 353 -11.34 -1.29 -14.57
CA LYS A 353 -11.88 -2.41 -13.78
C LYS A 353 -12.04 -2.09 -12.29
N ILE A 354 -11.15 -1.24 -11.75
CA ILE A 354 -11.25 -0.77 -10.38
C ILE A 354 -12.42 0.21 -10.27
N GLY A 355 -12.46 1.23 -11.12
CA GLY A 355 -13.51 2.26 -11.17
C GLY A 355 -14.93 1.68 -11.23
N ASP A 356 -15.14 0.62 -12.03
CA ASP A 356 -16.45 -0.02 -12.17
C ASP A 356 -17.01 -0.58 -10.85
N LYS A 357 -16.11 -0.98 -9.94
CA LYS A 357 -16.42 -1.70 -8.70
C LYS A 357 -16.27 -0.87 -7.43
N LEU A 358 -15.80 0.36 -7.53
CA LEU A 358 -15.71 1.25 -6.37
C LEU A 358 -17.12 1.59 -5.86
N PRO A 359 -17.29 1.74 -4.53
CA PRO A 359 -18.52 2.26 -3.96
C PRO A 359 -18.60 3.79 -4.09
N GLU A 360 -19.81 4.36 -4.01
CA GLU A 360 -19.98 5.81 -3.84
C GLU A 360 -19.55 6.24 -2.42
N PRO A 361 -19.03 7.47 -2.23
CA PRO A 361 -18.81 8.52 -3.24
C PRO A 361 -17.48 8.39 -4.02
N ILE A 362 -16.61 7.44 -3.64
CA ILE A 362 -15.26 7.30 -4.20
C ILE A 362 -15.31 6.99 -5.69
N LYS A 363 -16.29 6.20 -6.15
CA LYS A 363 -16.50 5.92 -7.58
C LYS A 363 -16.68 7.19 -8.40
N SER A 364 -17.53 8.12 -7.95
CA SER A 364 -17.74 9.41 -8.61
C SER A 364 -16.48 10.28 -8.62
N GLU A 365 -15.68 10.23 -7.56
CA GLU A 365 -14.39 10.94 -7.49
C GLU A 365 -13.37 10.31 -8.46
N PHE A 366 -13.28 8.97 -8.48
CA PHE A 366 -12.39 8.21 -9.35
C PHE A 366 -12.70 8.43 -10.84
N ALA A 367 -13.97 8.59 -11.21
CA ALA A 367 -14.35 8.94 -12.58
C ALA A 367 -13.81 10.31 -13.03
N LYS A 368 -13.53 11.23 -12.08
CA LYS A 368 -13.05 12.59 -12.36
C LYS A 368 -11.52 12.67 -12.36
N VAL A 369 -10.87 12.09 -11.35
CA VAL A 369 -9.43 12.26 -11.10
C VAL A 369 -8.65 10.95 -11.16
N GLY A 370 -9.29 9.84 -11.52
CA GLY A 370 -8.66 8.53 -11.63
C GLY A 370 -8.10 8.04 -10.30
N ALA A 371 -6.89 7.48 -10.34
CA ALA A 371 -6.21 6.91 -9.18
C ALA A 371 -5.92 7.91 -8.05
N ASP A 372 -5.92 9.22 -8.30
CA ASP A 372 -5.80 10.22 -7.24
C ASP A 372 -6.96 10.16 -6.25
N ALA A 373 -8.15 9.74 -6.69
CA ALA A 373 -9.29 9.53 -5.81
C ALA A 373 -9.04 8.44 -4.76
N CYS A 374 -8.03 7.59 -4.95
CA CYS A 374 -7.66 6.52 -4.02
C CYS A 374 -6.57 6.91 -3.02
N ILE A 375 -6.06 8.15 -3.08
CA ILE A 375 -4.98 8.64 -2.22
C ILE A 375 -5.61 9.50 -1.11
N ASN A 376 -5.16 9.32 0.13
CA ASN A 376 -5.50 10.26 1.18
C ASN A 376 -4.52 11.44 1.14
N PRO A 377 -5.00 12.69 1.29
CA PRO A 377 -4.12 13.84 1.40
C PRO A 377 -3.19 13.68 2.61
N PHE A 378 -1.90 13.93 2.38
CA PHE A 378 -0.83 13.87 3.38
C PHE A 378 -0.62 15.20 4.10
#